data_AF-A0A2D6PVA8-F1
#
_entry.id   AF-A0A2D6PVA8-F1
#
_cell.length_a   1.000
_cell.length_b   1.000
_cell.length_c   1.000
_cell.angle_alpha   90.00
_cell.angle_beta   90.00
_cell.angle_gamma   90.00
#
_symmetry.space_group_name_H-M   'P 1'
#
loop_
_entity.id
_entity.type
_entity.pdbx_description
1 polymer ?
#
loop_
_entity_poly.entity_id
_entity_poly.type
_entity_poly.pdbx_seq_one_letter_code
_entity_poly.pdbx_strand_id
1 'polypeptide(L)'
;MLRAGPFSDDRVIRLVNRRFVPFYFDLSPRGFAGDANASKFLIEQRPEFGRGRVSTPPVFVMTAKGEVLGEVSNYATTETVLKVLLGVLDKHPEYAKPGTGEDQLTPLERAHLLFDLCDYREALAAIGQDQGQQAQYLRARIHRQLGDWKAHRRALDDIPGNALADLVRMERAYPLWQRKDYPALQKHLTDFPKESARYTEARYHLGLALFHQDRRDEAIAVWKDTITGCSQDPWIYRADWAFCHAQQKGTGRRFSSRGQRTSLLKRIGYMGRRNPDLSGPQPMNTTRRER
;
A
#
# COMPACT_ATOMS: atom_id res chain seq x y z
N MET A 1 -14.50 -1.14 3.61
CA MET A 1 -13.06 -1.45 3.69
C MET A 1 -12.30 -0.52 2.75
N LEU A 2 -11.36 0.25 3.29
CA LEU A 2 -10.43 1.08 2.52
C LEU A 2 -9.72 0.21 1.47
N ARG A 3 -9.61 0.69 0.23
CA ARG A 3 -9.09 -0.10 -0.89
C ARG A 3 -7.62 -0.43 -0.67
N ALA A 4 -7.31 -1.71 -0.62
CA ALA A 4 -6.01 -2.21 -0.20
C ALA A 4 -4.79 -1.89 -1.07
N GLY A 5 -4.95 -1.17 -2.20
CA GLY A 5 -3.79 -0.76 -3.00
C GLY A 5 -2.86 0.15 -2.17
N PRO A 6 -3.26 1.38 -1.85
CA PRO A 6 -2.50 2.24 -0.94
C PRO A 6 -2.37 1.69 0.48
N PHE A 7 -3.40 1.02 0.99
CA PHE A 7 -3.45 0.51 2.37
C PHE A 7 -2.80 -0.86 2.57
N SER A 8 -1.97 -1.30 1.62
CA SER A 8 -0.95 -2.35 1.82
C SER A 8 0.46 -1.77 1.91
N ASP A 9 0.63 -0.46 1.68
CA ASP A 9 1.89 0.21 1.95
C ASP A 9 1.97 0.53 3.45
N ASP A 10 2.98 -0.02 4.09
CA ASP A 10 3.26 0.19 5.51
C ASP A 10 3.30 1.66 5.93
N ARG A 11 3.79 2.56 5.08
CA ARG A 11 3.87 4.00 5.41
C ARG A 11 2.47 4.57 5.57
N VAL A 12 1.55 4.22 4.68
CA VAL A 12 0.14 4.64 4.76
C VAL A 12 -0.49 4.06 6.02
N ILE A 13 -0.34 2.76 6.26
CA ILE A 13 -0.94 2.09 7.42
C ILE A 13 -0.44 2.72 8.73
N ARG A 14 0.88 2.87 8.88
CA ARG A 14 1.48 3.43 10.10
C ARG A 14 1.14 4.90 10.29
N LEU A 15 1.17 5.71 9.23
CA LEU A 15 0.79 7.12 9.31
C LEU A 15 -0.68 7.27 9.72
N VAL A 16 -1.58 6.49 9.11
CA VAL A 16 -3.00 6.45 9.48
C VAL A 16 -3.16 6.07 10.94
N ASN A 17 -2.56 4.95 11.38
CA ASN A 17 -2.70 4.49 12.77
C ASN A 17 -2.09 5.45 13.80
N ARG A 18 -1.13 6.28 13.42
CA ARG A 18 -0.42 7.18 14.34
C ARG A 18 -1.05 8.57 14.42
N ARG A 19 -1.63 9.08 13.34
CA ARG A 19 -2.12 10.47 13.24
C ARG A 19 -3.61 10.60 12.96
N PHE A 20 -4.28 9.51 12.61
CA PHE A 20 -5.68 9.52 12.18
C PHE A 20 -6.47 8.41 12.88
N VAL A 21 -7.79 8.57 12.91
CA VAL A 21 -8.72 7.53 13.37
C VAL A 21 -9.48 7.01 12.15
N PRO A 22 -9.14 5.83 11.61
CA PRO A 22 -9.84 5.29 10.46
C PRO A 22 -11.20 4.73 10.86
N PHE A 23 -12.26 5.19 10.22
CA PHE A 23 -13.60 4.59 10.30
C PHE A 23 -14.13 4.30 8.89
N TYR A 24 -14.99 3.29 8.79
CA TYR A 24 -15.61 2.89 7.53
C TYR A 24 -17.10 2.66 7.74
N PHE A 25 -17.90 3.24 6.84
CA PHE A 25 -19.31 2.95 6.72
C PHE A 25 -19.69 2.89 5.24
N ASP A 26 -20.72 2.11 4.92
CA ASP A 26 -21.33 2.10 3.59
C ASP A 26 -22.43 3.18 3.53
N LEU A 27 -22.34 4.06 2.53
CA LEU A 27 -23.35 5.09 2.27
C LEU A 27 -24.67 4.50 1.77
N SER A 28 -24.67 3.22 1.37
CA SER A 28 -25.88 2.52 0.97
C SER A 28 -26.84 2.40 2.17
N PRO A 29 -28.11 2.82 2.03
CA PRO A 29 -29.13 2.56 3.04
C PRO A 29 -29.53 1.07 3.12
N ARG A 30 -28.93 0.21 2.29
CA ARG A 30 -29.21 -1.23 2.19
C ARG A 30 -27.91 -2.03 2.21
N GLY A 31 -27.82 -3.04 3.08
CA GLY A 31 -26.68 -3.97 3.16
C GLY A 31 -26.15 -4.13 4.58
N PHE A 32 -25.34 -5.17 4.82
CA PHE A 32 -24.80 -5.50 6.15
C PHE A 32 -23.89 -4.44 6.77
N ALA A 33 -23.32 -3.53 5.96
CA ALA A 33 -22.47 -2.44 6.41
C ALA A 33 -23.10 -1.04 6.17
N GLY A 34 -24.38 -1.01 5.80
CA GLY A 34 -25.13 0.23 5.57
C GLY A 34 -25.31 0.99 6.88
N ASP A 35 -24.93 2.26 6.89
CA ASP A 35 -25.09 3.14 8.05
C ASP A 35 -25.85 4.41 7.64
N ALA A 36 -27.15 4.42 7.95
CA ALA A 36 -28.02 5.53 7.62
C ALA A 36 -27.64 6.82 8.35
N ASN A 37 -27.10 6.72 9.57
CA ASN A 37 -26.69 7.89 10.36
C ASN A 37 -25.41 8.50 9.78
N ALA A 38 -24.43 7.66 9.45
CA ALA A 38 -23.19 8.13 8.85
C ALA A 38 -23.42 8.68 7.43
N SER A 39 -24.33 8.08 6.67
CA SER A 39 -24.78 8.60 5.37
C SER A 39 -25.46 9.97 5.51
N LYS A 40 -26.39 10.11 6.47
CA LYS A 40 -27.05 11.39 6.77
C LYS A 40 -26.04 12.46 7.19
N PHE A 41 -25.13 12.12 8.11
CA PHE A 41 -24.05 13.01 8.55
C PHE A 41 -23.20 13.49 7.37
N LEU A 42 -22.76 12.59 6.49
CA LEU A 42 -21.97 12.98 5.32
C LEU A 42 -22.77 13.89 4.37
N ILE A 43 -24.05 13.60 4.13
CA ILE A 43 -24.91 14.42 3.26
C ILE A 43 -25.14 15.81 3.86
N GLU A 44 -25.29 15.93 5.18
CA GLU A 44 -25.40 17.22 5.86
C GLU A 44 -24.15 18.08 5.65
N GLN A 45 -22.97 17.46 5.72
CA GLN A 45 -21.70 18.16 5.47
C GLN A 45 -21.45 18.44 3.98
N ARG A 46 -21.94 17.56 3.10
CA ARG A 46 -21.69 17.56 1.66
C ARG A 46 -22.96 17.18 0.88
N PRO A 47 -23.88 18.14 0.63
CA PRO A 47 -25.21 17.86 0.06
C PRO A 47 -25.19 17.20 -1.32
N GLU A 48 -24.09 17.30 -2.06
CA GLU A 48 -23.91 16.62 -3.35
C GLU A 48 -24.01 15.09 -3.24
N PHE A 49 -23.72 14.50 -2.06
CA PHE A 49 -23.86 13.06 -1.87
C PHE A 49 -25.31 12.58 -1.79
N GLY A 50 -26.26 13.48 -1.48
CA GLY A 50 -27.69 13.17 -1.37
C GLY A 50 -28.43 13.14 -2.71
N ARG A 51 -27.81 13.57 -3.81
CA ARG A 51 -28.49 13.78 -5.11
C ARG A 51 -28.65 12.53 -5.98
N GLY A 52 -28.24 11.36 -5.49
CA GLY A 52 -28.32 10.09 -6.22
C GLY A 52 -27.24 9.93 -7.30
N ARG A 53 -26.66 8.71 -7.37
CA ARG A 53 -25.48 8.34 -8.18
C ARG A 53 -24.23 9.18 -7.92
N VAL A 54 -23.83 9.26 -6.66
CA VAL A 54 -22.41 9.51 -6.38
C VAL A 54 -21.64 8.29 -6.90
N SER A 55 -20.64 8.51 -7.75
CA SER A 55 -19.63 7.47 -8.02
C SER A 55 -19.08 6.98 -6.69
N THR A 56 -18.66 5.70 -6.62
CA THR A 56 -18.04 5.08 -5.43
C THR A 56 -17.30 6.14 -4.58
N PRO A 57 -17.68 6.35 -3.30
CA PRO A 57 -17.29 7.55 -2.57
C PRO A 57 -15.76 7.63 -2.42
N PRO A 58 -15.19 8.84 -2.43
CA PRO A 58 -13.77 9.06 -2.14
C PRO A 58 -13.49 8.73 -0.67
N VAL A 59 -12.21 8.66 -0.31
CA VAL A 59 -11.77 8.61 1.08
C VAL A 59 -11.60 10.05 1.56
N PHE A 60 -12.22 10.37 2.69
CA PHE A 60 -12.13 11.68 3.31
C PHE A 60 -11.19 11.67 4.50
N VAL A 61 -10.50 12.79 4.69
CA VAL A 61 -9.84 13.15 5.94
C VAL A 61 -10.69 14.26 6.54
N MET A 62 -11.25 14.03 7.72
CA MET A 62 -12.21 14.95 8.32
C MET A 62 -11.99 15.13 9.83
N THR A 63 -12.41 16.26 10.36
CA THR A 63 -12.48 16.49 11.80
C THR A 63 -13.64 15.72 12.41
N ALA A 64 -13.65 15.57 13.75
CA ALA A 64 -14.76 14.96 14.48
C ALA A 64 -16.10 15.70 14.30
N LYS A 65 -16.07 16.97 13.86
CA LYS A 65 -17.26 17.78 13.58
C LYS A 65 -17.75 17.66 12.13
N GLY A 66 -17.05 16.89 11.29
CA GLY A 66 -17.43 16.65 9.90
C GLY A 66 -16.79 17.59 8.87
N GLU A 67 -15.92 18.50 9.29
CA GLU A 67 -15.18 19.37 8.36
C GLU A 67 -14.19 18.52 7.55
N VAL A 68 -14.26 18.62 6.22
CA VAL A 68 -13.39 17.87 5.31
C VAL A 68 -12.08 18.63 5.10
N LEU A 69 -10.99 18.10 5.62
CA LEU A 69 -9.64 18.64 5.49
C LEU A 69 -8.91 18.12 4.24
N GLY A 70 -9.30 16.94 3.78
CA GLY A 70 -8.69 16.28 2.63
C GLY A 70 -9.64 15.28 1.97
N GLU A 71 -9.45 15.09 0.68
CA GLU A 71 -10.21 14.15 -0.12
C GLU A 71 -9.26 13.43 -1.06
N VAL A 72 -9.41 12.11 -1.15
CA VAL A 72 -8.64 11.30 -2.07
C VAL A 72 -9.57 10.36 -2.83
N SER A 73 -9.41 10.31 -4.15
CA SER A 73 -10.12 9.34 -4.96
C SER A 73 -9.87 7.95 -4.39
N ASN A 74 -10.92 7.15 -4.31
CA ASN A 74 -10.77 5.75 -3.95
C ASN A 74 -9.90 4.98 -4.96
N TYR A 75 -9.64 5.49 -6.16
CA TYR A 75 -8.70 4.89 -7.13
C TYR A 75 -7.28 5.46 -7.04
N ALA A 76 -6.99 6.27 -6.02
CA ALA A 76 -5.69 6.90 -5.86
C ALA A 76 -4.56 5.89 -5.65
N THR A 77 -3.37 6.29 -6.11
CA THR A 77 -2.11 5.59 -5.83
C THR A 77 -1.66 5.82 -4.39
N THR A 78 -0.75 4.98 -3.89
CA THR A 78 -0.10 5.16 -2.57
C THR A 78 0.44 6.57 -2.41
N GLU A 79 1.19 7.06 -3.40
CA GLU A 79 1.81 8.39 -3.35
C GLU A 79 0.78 9.52 -3.32
N THR A 80 -0.36 9.34 -4.01
CA THR A 80 -1.46 10.31 -3.94
C THR A 80 -2.09 10.32 -2.55
N VAL A 81 -2.30 9.15 -1.93
CA VAL A 81 -2.83 9.05 -0.56
C VAL A 81 -1.86 9.69 0.44
N LEU A 82 -0.58 9.33 0.42
CA LEU A 82 0.45 9.92 1.28
C LEU A 82 0.52 11.44 1.11
N LYS A 83 0.47 11.94 -0.13
CA LYS A 83 0.46 13.37 -0.42
C LYS A 83 -0.72 14.10 0.24
N VAL A 84 -1.92 13.51 0.22
CA VAL A 84 -3.10 14.10 0.85
C VAL A 84 -2.97 14.07 2.37
N LEU A 85 -2.61 12.92 2.97
CA LEU A 85 -2.46 12.78 4.42
C LEU A 85 -1.41 13.75 4.98
N LEU A 86 -0.21 13.79 4.37
CA LEU A 86 0.85 14.70 4.78
C LEU A 86 0.48 16.17 4.53
N GLY A 87 -0.24 16.46 3.44
CA GLY A 87 -0.73 17.81 3.15
C GLY A 87 -1.75 18.31 4.16
N VAL A 88 -2.56 17.42 4.74
CA VAL A 88 -3.46 17.78 5.85
C VAL A 88 -2.64 18.12 7.09
N LEU A 89 -1.66 17.30 7.47
CA LEU A 89 -0.82 17.55 8.65
C LEU A 89 0.01 18.83 8.53
N ASP A 90 0.50 19.15 7.34
CA ASP A 90 1.24 20.39 7.03
C ASP A 90 0.37 21.64 7.20
N LYS A 91 -0.90 21.58 6.75
CA LYS A 91 -1.85 22.70 6.86
C LYS A 91 -2.50 22.82 8.24
N HIS A 92 -2.53 21.72 8.99
CA HIS A 92 -3.17 21.61 10.29
C HIS A 92 -2.15 21.10 11.33
N PRO A 93 -1.16 21.92 11.70
CA PRO A 93 -0.11 21.54 12.64
C PRO A 93 -0.66 21.15 14.02
N GLU A 94 -1.87 21.57 14.38
CA GLU A 94 -2.59 21.13 15.56
C GLU A 94 -2.81 19.61 15.62
N TYR A 95 -2.93 18.94 14.46
CA TYR A 95 -3.07 17.49 14.33
C TYR A 95 -1.75 16.77 14.05
N ALA A 96 -0.69 17.52 13.72
CA ALA A 96 0.65 16.99 13.48
C ALA A 96 1.50 16.87 14.74
N LYS A 97 1.00 17.34 15.89
CA LYS A 97 1.70 17.32 17.17
C LYS A 97 2.15 15.91 17.54
N PRO A 98 3.33 15.76 18.18
CA PRO A 98 3.76 14.47 18.69
C PRO A 98 2.72 13.86 19.62
N GLY A 99 2.48 12.55 19.45
CA GLY A 99 1.64 11.78 20.36
C GLY A 99 2.33 11.53 21.70
N THR A 100 1.59 11.00 22.67
CA THR A 100 2.14 10.58 23.97
C THR A 100 3.30 9.59 23.78
N GLY A 101 4.47 9.89 24.37
CA GLY A 101 5.68 9.05 24.30
C GLY A 101 6.58 9.32 23.09
N GLU A 102 6.18 10.18 22.15
CA GLU A 102 7.03 10.53 21.00
C GLU A 102 8.22 11.45 21.36
N ASP A 103 8.15 12.10 22.52
CA ASP A 103 9.22 12.85 23.14
C ASP A 103 10.38 11.95 23.60
N GLN A 104 10.11 10.66 23.86
CA GLN A 104 11.04 9.70 24.47
C GLN A 104 11.51 8.61 23.49
N LEU A 105 11.28 8.78 22.19
CA LEU A 105 11.70 7.80 21.18
C LEU A 105 13.22 7.65 21.14
N THR A 106 13.68 6.42 21.07
CA THR A 106 15.06 6.11 20.70
C THR A 106 15.37 6.65 19.29
N PRO A 107 16.66 6.84 18.92
CA PRO A 107 17.01 7.30 17.58
C PRO A 107 16.42 6.46 16.44
N LEU A 108 16.40 5.13 16.58
CA LEU A 108 15.84 4.23 15.58
C LEU A 108 14.31 4.33 15.49
N GLU A 109 13.61 4.46 16.61
CA GLU A 109 12.15 4.67 16.62
C GLU A 109 11.79 6.03 15.99
N ARG A 110 12.58 7.07 16.27
CA ARG A 110 12.46 8.39 15.64
C ARG A 110 12.69 8.29 14.13
N ALA A 111 13.68 7.52 13.67
CA ALA A 111 13.90 7.28 12.26
C ALA A 111 12.72 6.56 11.59
N HIS A 112 12.10 5.59 12.25
CA HIS A 112 10.88 4.95 11.77
C HIS A 112 9.72 5.93 11.64
N LEU A 113 9.52 6.82 12.64
CA LEU A 113 8.52 7.87 12.58
C LEU A 113 8.74 8.79 11.37
N LEU A 114 9.97 9.25 11.17
CA LEU A 114 10.34 10.14 10.06
C LEU A 114 10.18 9.44 8.71
N PHE A 115 10.50 8.15 8.61
CA PHE A 115 10.23 7.34 7.42
C PHE A 115 8.74 7.27 7.09
N ASP A 116 7.87 7.07 8.08
CA ASP A 116 6.41 7.04 7.89
C ASP A 116 5.87 8.42 7.45
N LEU A 117 6.50 9.50 7.91
CA LEU A 117 6.23 10.87 7.50
C LEU A 117 6.84 11.23 6.12
N CYS A 118 7.54 10.29 5.49
CA CYS A 118 8.28 10.48 4.24
C CYS A 118 9.38 11.55 4.33
N ASP A 119 9.89 11.83 5.53
CA ASP A 119 11.06 12.68 5.75
C ASP A 119 12.33 11.81 5.76
N TYR A 120 12.74 11.41 4.57
CA TYR A 120 13.84 10.47 4.39
C TYR A 120 15.20 11.04 4.78
N ARG A 121 15.39 12.36 4.67
CA ARG A 121 16.64 13.02 5.04
C ARG A 121 16.83 12.97 6.55
N GLU A 122 15.83 13.42 7.30
CA GLU A 122 15.89 13.42 8.75
C GLU A 122 15.83 11.98 9.30
N ALA A 123 15.14 11.05 8.62
CA ALA A 123 15.19 9.63 8.98
C ALA A 123 16.61 9.06 8.90
N LEU A 124 17.35 9.33 7.81
CA LEU A 124 18.75 8.90 7.69
C LEU A 124 19.65 9.57 8.73
N ALA A 125 19.42 10.87 9.02
CA ALA A 125 20.16 11.58 10.07
C ALA A 125 19.92 10.96 11.45
N ALA A 126 18.68 10.58 11.78
CA ALA A 126 18.31 9.93 13.02
C ALA A 126 18.90 8.51 13.16
N ILE A 127 19.05 7.76 12.05
CA ILE A 127 19.79 6.48 12.07
C ILE A 127 21.28 6.73 12.37
N GLY A 128 21.87 7.78 11.78
CA GLY A 128 23.27 8.11 11.96
C GLY A 128 24.20 6.97 11.57
N GLN A 129 25.15 6.65 12.46
CA GLN A 129 26.15 5.59 12.26
C GLN A 129 25.72 4.22 12.80
N ASP A 130 24.46 4.05 13.21
CA ASP A 130 23.97 2.76 13.70
C ASP A 130 24.13 1.67 12.62
N GLN A 131 24.83 0.59 12.98
CA GLN A 131 25.11 -0.58 12.16
C GLN A 131 24.26 -1.80 12.55
N GLY A 132 23.31 -1.63 13.48
CA GLY A 132 22.37 -2.67 13.86
C GLY A 132 21.52 -3.15 12.67
N GLN A 133 21.11 -4.42 12.70
CA GLN A 133 20.39 -5.04 11.59
C GLN A 133 19.10 -4.29 11.22
N GLN A 134 18.36 -3.79 12.22
CA GLN A 134 17.14 -3.01 12.00
C GLN A 134 17.42 -1.64 11.41
N ALA A 135 18.48 -0.97 11.86
CA ALA A 135 18.94 0.31 11.32
C ALA A 135 19.33 0.17 9.84
N GLN A 136 20.10 -0.87 9.50
CA GLN A 136 20.48 -1.18 8.12
C GLN A 136 19.27 -1.52 7.25
N TYR A 137 18.33 -2.32 7.79
CA TYR A 137 17.09 -2.63 7.07
C TYR A 137 16.25 -1.38 6.79
N LEU A 138 16.10 -0.48 7.77
CA LEU A 138 15.41 0.79 7.57
C LEU A 138 16.15 1.69 6.57
N ARG A 139 17.48 1.76 6.64
CA ARG A 139 18.33 2.49 5.70
C ARG A 139 18.12 1.99 4.26
N ALA A 140 18.08 0.67 4.06
CA ALA A 140 17.74 0.08 2.77
C ALA A 140 16.36 0.55 2.30
N ARG A 141 15.32 0.41 3.13
CA ARG A 141 13.95 0.86 2.78
C ARG A 141 13.89 2.33 2.38
N ILE A 142 14.62 3.21 3.08
CA ILE A 142 14.73 4.63 2.73
C ILE A 142 15.37 4.80 1.34
N HIS A 143 16.52 4.17 1.09
CA HIS A 143 17.19 4.26 -0.21
C HIS A 143 16.35 3.70 -1.35
N ARG A 144 15.53 2.67 -1.09
CA ARG A 144 14.51 2.23 -2.07
C ARG A 144 13.54 3.35 -2.40
N GLN A 145 12.97 4.05 -1.42
CA GLN A 145 12.05 5.16 -1.72
C GLN A 145 12.72 6.31 -2.49
N LEU A 146 14.01 6.54 -2.24
CA LEU A 146 14.81 7.54 -2.95
C LEU A 146 15.25 7.08 -4.36
N GLY A 147 15.10 5.80 -4.69
CA GLY A 147 15.62 5.22 -5.94
C GLY A 147 17.13 5.05 -6.00
N ASP A 148 17.83 5.21 -4.87
CA ASP A 148 19.26 4.92 -4.77
C ASP A 148 19.48 3.41 -4.59
N TRP A 149 19.42 2.68 -5.71
CA TRP A 149 19.60 1.23 -5.71
C TRP A 149 21.01 0.78 -5.32
N LYS A 150 22.01 1.67 -5.39
CA LYS A 150 23.39 1.36 -4.99
C LYS A 150 23.49 1.37 -3.47
N ALA A 151 22.99 2.43 -2.82
CA ALA A 151 22.96 2.52 -1.37
C ALA A 151 21.98 1.52 -0.74
N HIS A 152 20.84 1.26 -1.39
CA HIS A 152 19.89 0.20 -1.00
C HIS A 152 20.58 -1.16 -0.90
N ARG A 153 21.31 -1.57 -1.95
CA ARG A 153 22.03 -2.84 -1.96
C ARG A 153 23.06 -2.92 -0.85
N ARG A 154 23.90 -1.87 -0.72
CA ARG A 154 24.96 -1.82 0.30
C ARG A 154 24.39 -2.01 1.70
N ALA A 155 23.32 -1.29 2.04
CA ALA A 155 22.69 -1.41 3.35
C ALA A 155 22.14 -2.84 3.62
N LEU A 156 21.70 -3.56 2.60
CA LEU A 156 21.25 -4.96 2.76
C LEU A 156 22.41 -5.96 2.88
N ASP A 157 23.53 -5.71 2.20
CA ASP A 157 24.72 -6.58 2.27
C ASP A 157 25.41 -6.50 3.65
N ASP A 158 25.23 -5.37 4.34
CA ASP A 158 25.73 -5.15 5.71
C ASP A 158 24.85 -5.81 6.81
N ILE A 159 23.76 -6.51 6.45
CA ILE A 159 22.89 -7.20 7.42
C ILE A 159 23.34 -8.67 7.56
N PRO A 160 23.98 -9.06 8.68
CA PRO A 160 24.40 -10.44 8.90
C PRO A 160 23.24 -11.35 9.31
N GLY A 161 23.40 -12.65 9.06
CA GLY A 161 22.58 -13.70 9.67
C GLY A 161 21.20 -13.90 9.04
N ASN A 162 20.34 -14.63 9.76
CA ASN A 162 19.03 -15.09 9.27
C ASN A 162 17.83 -14.36 9.89
N ALA A 163 18.03 -13.55 10.94
CA ALA A 163 16.92 -12.95 11.71
C ALA A 163 16.00 -12.07 10.86
N LEU A 164 16.56 -11.36 9.87
CA LEU A 164 15.80 -10.55 8.91
C LEU A 164 15.81 -11.15 7.49
N ALA A 165 16.12 -12.45 7.33
CA ALA A 165 16.36 -13.06 6.02
C ALA A 165 15.21 -12.82 5.04
N ASP A 166 13.97 -13.03 5.47
CA ASP A 166 12.80 -12.85 4.59
C ASP A 166 12.53 -11.38 4.25
N LEU A 167 12.75 -10.48 5.21
CA LEU A 167 12.60 -9.03 5.00
C LEU A 167 13.65 -8.53 4.00
N VAL A 168 14.91 -8.93 4.17
CA VAL A 168 16.01 -8.64 3.26
C VAL A 168 15.75 -9.27 1.88
N ARG A 169 15.25 -10.51 1.85
CA ARG A 169 14.91 -11.22 0.61
C ARG A 169 13.83 -10.47 -0.17
N MET A 170 12.76 -9.99 0.48
CA MET A 170 11.77 -9.16 -0.21
C MET A 170 12.35 -7.82 -0.66
N GLU A 171 13.16 -7.15 0.16
CA GLU A 171 13.79 -5.90 -0.26
C GLU A 171 14.69 -6.08 -1.50
N ARG A 172 15.37 -7.23 -1.63
CA ARG A 172 16.13 -7.59 -2.83
C ARG A 172 15.26 -7.89 -4.06
N ALA A 173 13.97 -8.17 -3.89
CA ALA A 173 13.05 -8.43 -5.00
C ALA A 173 12.64 -7.15 -5.75
N TYR A 174 12.48 -6.02 -5.04
CA TYR A 174 12.06 -4.75 -5.65
C TYR A 174 12.97 -4.25 -6.78
N PRO A 175 14.32 -4.26 -6.68
CA PRO A 175 15.16 -3.85 -7.81
C PRO A 175 15.04 -4.79 -9.02
N LEU A 176 14.74 -6.09 -8.83
CA LEU A 176 14.48 -7.02 -9.94
C LEU A 176 13.18 -6.63 -10.66
N TRP A 177 12.13 -6.34 -9.89
CA TRP A 177 10.88 -5.79 -10.42
C TRP A 177 11.10 -4.48 -11.18
N GLN A 178 11.82 -3.53 -10.60
CA GLN A 178 12.05 -2.21 -11.21
C GLN A 178 12.80 -2.31 -12.54
N ARG A 179 13.77 -3.23 -12.63
CA ARG A 179 14.55 -3.49 -13.86
C ARG A 179 13.83 -4.36 -14.87
N LYS A 180 12.61 -4.83 -14.54
CA LYS A 180 11.82 -5.77 -15.35
C LYS A 180 12.56 -7.10 -15.58
N ASP A 181 13.45 -7.47 -14.66
CA ASP A 181 14.13 -8.78 -14.67
C ASP A 181 13.20 -9.84 -14.06
N TYR A 182 12.13 -10.15 -14.80
CA TYR A 182 11.09 -11.05 -14.36
C TYR A 182 11.56 -12.50 -14.19
N PRO A 183 12.47 -13.06 -15.02
CA PRO A 183 13.05 -14.37 -14.77
C PRO A 183 13.82 -14.45 -13.45
N ALA A 184 14.67 -13.46 -13.15
CA ALA A 184 15.37 -13.43 -11.86
C ALA A 184 14.40 -13.22 -10.69
N LEU A 185 13.41 -12.33 -10.84
CA LEU A 185 12.39 -12.10 -9.81
C LEU A 185 11.60 -13.37 -9.49
N GLN A 186 11.17 -14.10 -10.52
CA GLN A 186 10.48 -15.38 -10.36
C GLN A 186 11.37 -16.38 -9.60
N LYS A 187 12.61 -16.59 -10.07
CA LYS A 187 13.56 -17.50 -9.40
C LYS A 187 13.76 -17.11 -7.93
N HIS A 188 13.89 -15.80 -7.67
CA HIS A 188 14.13 -15.24 -6.34
C HIS A 188 12.95 -15.39 -5.37
N LEU A 189 11.71 -15.57 -5.85
CA LEU A 189 10.49 -15.62 -5.03
C LEU A 189 9.78 -16.98 -5.04
N THR A 190 10.24 -17.95 -5.82
CA THR A 190 9.53 -19.23 -6.03
C THR A 190 9.41 -20.05 -4.74
N ASP A 191 10.49 -20.13 -3.96
CA ASP A 191 10.62 -20.87 -2.70
C ASP A 191 10.57 -19.93 -1.47
N PHE A 192 9.77 -18.87 -1.54
CA PHE A 192 9.59 -17.97 -0.39
C PHE A 192 8.88 -18.70 0.77
N PRO A 193 9.36 -18.61 2.03
CA PRO A 193 8.80 -19.37 3.14
C PRO A 193 7.33 -19.02 3.42
N LYS A 194 6.47 -20.04 3.54
CA LYS A 194 5.03 -19.85 3.80
C LYS A 194 4.73 -19.20 5.15
N GLU A 195 5.54 -19.49 6.16
CA GLU A 195 5.42 -18.95 7.52
C GLU A 195 5.88 -17.47 7.62
N SER A 196 6.44 -16.93 6.54
CA SER A 196 6.92 -15.56 6.53
C SER A 196 5.77 -14.56 6.56
N ALA A 197 5.91 -13.51 7.38
CA ALA A 197 5.01 -12.35 7.33
C ALA A 197 5.03 -11.62 5.98
N ARG A 198 6.00 -11.91 5.10
CA ARG A 198 6.09 -11.35 3.74
C ARG A 198 5.63 -12.32 2.65
N TYR A 199 5.11 -13.50 3.01
CA TYR A 199 4.75 -14.54 2.04
C TYR A 199 3.70 -14.05 1.02
N THR A 200 2.61 -13.41 1.48
CA THR A 200 1.54 -12.94 0.59
C THR A 200 2.05 -11.91 -0.42
N GLU A 201 2.95 -11.02 0.01
CA GLU A 201 3.61 -10.05 -0.87
C GLU A 201 4.54 -10.73 -1.88
N ALA A 202 5.36 -11.68 -1.43
CA ALA A 202 6.24 -12.45 -2.30
C ALA A 202 5.45 -13.18 -3.39
N ARG A 203 4.35 -13.83 -3.00
CA ARG A 203 3.45 -14.53 -3.94
C ARG A 203 2.77 -13.58 -4.91
N TYR A 204 2.39 -12.39 -4.46
CA TYR A 204 1.86 -11.36 -5.33
C TYR A 204 2.86 -10.96 -6.42
N HIS A 205 4.11 -10.64 -6.03
CA HIS A 205 5.19 -10.29 -6.96
C HIS A 205 5.63 -11.45 -7.86
N LEU A 206 5.59 -12.69 -7.36
CA LEU A 206 5.82 -13.88 -8.18
C LEU A 206 4.77 -14.01 -9.30
N GLY A 207 3.49 -13.81 -8.97
CA GLY A 207 2.43 -13.80 -9.99
C GLY A 207 2.63 -12.67 -11.00
N LEU A 208 3.08 -11.49 -10.58
CA LEU A 208 3.44 -10.40 -11.52
C LEU A 208 4.60 -10.80 -12.44
N ALA A 209 5.64 -11.41 -11.90
CA ALA A 209 6.78 -11.88 -12.69
C ALA A 209 6.36 -12.90 -13.76
N LEU A 210 5.47 -13.83 -13.42
CA LEU A 210 4.92 -14.81 -14.36
C LEU A 210 4.03 -14.13 -15.42
N PHE A 211 3.18 -13.20 -15.00
CA PHE A 211 2.29 -12.47 -15.90
C PHE A 211 3.05 -11.70 -16.98
N HIS A 212 4.13 -11.00 -16.60
CA HIS A 212 4.97 -10.24 -17.53
C HIS A 212 5.92 -11.12 -18.37
N GLN A 213 5.99 -12.42 -18.11
CA GLN A 213 6.65 -13.41 -18.96
C GLN A 213 5.65 -14.13 -19.89
N ASP A 214 4.45 -13.55 -20.09
CA ASP A 214 3.34 -14.15 -20.86
C ASP A 214 2.81 -15.49 -20.31
N ARG A 215 3.24 -15.89 -19.10
CA ARG A 215 2.80 -17.11 -18.39
C ARG A 215 1.56 -16.83 -17.54
N ARG A 216 0.52 -16.35 -18.22
CA ARG A 216 -0.69 -15.80 -17.61
C ARG A 216 -1.46 -16.82 -16.77
N ASP A 217 -1.59 -18.06 -17.23
CA ASP A 217 -2.33 -19.09 -16.51
C ASP A 217 -1.64 -19.47 -15.19
N GLU A 218 -0.31 -19.47 -15.17
CA GLU A 218 0.49 -19.71 -13.97
C GLU A 218 0.41 -18.55 -12.98
N ALA A 219 0.41 -17.31 -13.47
CA ALA A 219 0.18 -16.12 -12.64
C ALA A 219 -1.19 -16.18 -11.94
N ILE A 220 -2.24 -16.56 -12.68
CA ILE A 220 -3.61 -16.74 -12.16
C ILE A 220 -3.63 -17.82 -11.08
N ALA A 221 -2.97 -18.96 -11.31
CA ALA A 221 -2.87 -20.04 -10.33
C ALA A 221 -2.17 -19.56 -9.05
N VAL A 222 -1.05 -18.85 -9.17
CA VAL A 222 -0.31 -18.29 -8.03
C VAL A 222 -1.18 -17.37 -7.17
N TRP A 223 -1.87 -16.41 -7.79
CA TRP A 223 -2.74 -15.50 -7.04
C TRP A 223 -3.95 -16.22 -6.45
N LYS A 224 -4.57 -17.14 -7.18
CA LYS A 224 -5.69 -17.96 -6.69
C LYS A 224 -5.31 -18.70 -5.41
N ASP A 225 -4.21 -19.45 -5.45
CA ASP A 225 -3.73 -20.23 -4.30
C ASP A 225 -3.44 -19.33 -3.09
N THR A 226 -2.86 -18.16 -3.35
CA THR A 226 -2.56 -17.15 -2.32
C THR A 226 -3.83 -16.63 -1.66
N ILE A 227 -4.86 -16.32 -2.45
CA ILE A 227 -6.14 -15.81 -1.94
C ILE A 227 -6.92 -16.89 -1.16
N THR A 228 -6.84 -18.15 -1.59
CA THR A 228 -7.53 -19.25 -0.91
C THR A 228 -6.82 -19.74 0.35
N GLY A 229 -5.49 -19.63 0.39
CA GLY A 229 -4.66 -20.18 1.47
C GLY A 229 -4.42 -19.23 2.65
N CYS A 230 -4.69 -17.94 2.49
CA CYS A 230 -4.43 -16.93 3.51
C CYS A 230 -5.73 -16.20 3.89
N SER A 231 -5.98 -16.01 5.18
CA SER A 231 -7.05 -15.12 5.66
C SER A 231 -6.44 -13.84 6.25
N GLN A 232 -6.90 -12.69 5.75
CA GLN A 232 -6.60 -11.33 6.28
C GLN A 232 -5.14 -10.84 6.24
N ASP A 233 -4.56 -10.75 5.04
CA ASP A 233 -3.30 -10.04 4.79
C ASP A 233 -3.52 -8.82 3.86
N PRO A 234 -2.84 -7.66 4.04
CA PRO A 234 -3.05 -6.49 3.18
C PRO A 234 -2.80 -6.73 1.68
N TRP A 235 -1.88 -7.63 1.34
CA TRP A 235 -1.54 -7.98 -0.04
C TRP A 235 -2.56 -8.94 -0.69
N ILE A 236 -3.42 -9.61 0.08
CA ILE A 236 -4.43 -10.52 -0.46
C ILE A 236 -5.37 -9.81 -1.45
N TYR A 237 -5.62 -8.53 -1.19
CA TYR A 237 -6.47 -7.71 -2.04
C TYR A 237 -5.77 -7.29 -3.33
N ARG A 238 -4.45 -7.05 -3.28
CA ARG A 238 -3.65 -6.82 -4.49
C ARG A 238 -3.60 -8.08 -5.35
N ALA A 239 -3.47 -9.25 -4.71
CA ALA A 239 -3.56 -10.54 -5.38
C ALA A 239 -4.94 -10.79 -6.02
N ASP A 240 -6.05 -10.55 -5.30
CA ASP A 240 -7.41 -10.66 -5.87
C ASP A 240 -7.62 -9.67 -7.03
N TRP A 241 -7.02 -8.48 -6.95
CA TRP A 241 -7.06 -7.50 -8.04
C TRP A 241 -6.30 -7.94 -9.28
N ALA A 242 -5.09 -8.45 -9.11
CA ALA A 242 -4.33 -8.99 -10.22
C ALA A 242 -5.02 -10.23 -10.83
N PHE A 243 -5.50 -11.15 -10.00
CA PHE A 243 -6.29 -12.32 -10.41
C PHE A 243 -7.49 -11.92 -11.28
N CYS A 244 -8.34 -11.02 -10.78
CA CYS A 244 -9.55 -10.59 -11.51
C CYS A 244 -9.23 -9.97 -12.88
N HIS A 245 -8.19 -9.13 -12.97
CA HIS A 245 -7.78 -8.54 -14.25
C HIS A 245 -7.17 -9.57 -15.18
N ALA A 246 -6.31 -10.44 -14.66
CA ALA A 246 -5.68 -11.49 -15.44
C ALA A 246 -6.67 -12.54 -15.93
N GLN A 247 -7.89 -12.64 -15.42
CA GLN A 247 -8.91 -13.52 -16.03
C GLN A 247 -9.59 -12.92 -17.28
N GLN A 248 -9.48 -11.60 -17.52
CA GLN A 248 -10.19 -10.94 -18.62
C GLN A 248 -9.51 -11.19 -19.98
N LYS A 249 -10.04 -12.12 -20.79
CA LYS A 249 -9.60 -12.30 -22.19
C LYS A 249 -10.24 -11.21 -23.08
N GLY A 250 -9.42 -10.44 -23.81
CA GLY A 250 -9.86 -9.48 -24.85
C GLY A 250 -9.89 -8.00 -24.46
N THR A 251 -9.53 -7.13 -25.42
CA THR A 251 -9.46 -5.68 -25.29
C THR A 251 -10.86 -5.06 -25.14
N GLY A 252 -11.15 -4.47 -23.97
CA GLY A 252 -12.19 -3.43 -23.86
C GLY A 252 -13.40 -3.72 -22.95
N ARG A 253 -13.55 -4.92 -22.37
CA ARG A 253 -14.57 -5.10 -21.34
C ARG A 253 -14.13 -4.44 -20.03
N ARG A 254 -14.71 -3.27 -19.75
CA ARG A 254 -14.55 -2.55 -18.49
C ARG A 254 -14.87 -3.51 -17.34
N PHE A 255 -13.97 -3.64 -16.37
CA PHE A 255 -14.25 -4.31 -15.10
C PHE A 255 -15.56 -3.76 -14.54
N SER A 256 -16.60 -4.61 -14.52
CA SER A 256 -17.88 -4.27 -13.91
C SER A 256 -17.83 -4.73 -12.46
N SER A 257 -17.94 -3.76 -11.56
CA SER A 257 -18.06 -3.94 -10.12
C SER A 257 -19.18 -4.90 -9.70
N ARG A 258 -20.14 -5.19 -10.59
CA ARG A 258 -21.35 -5.99 -10.31
C ARG A 258 -21.20 -7.49 -10.54
N GLY A 259 -20.08 -7.95 -11.10
CA GLY A 259 -19.87 -9.37 -11.37
C GLY A 259 -19.41 -10.14 -10.14
N GLN A 260 -20.32 -10.76 -9.39
CA GLN A 260 -20.01 -11.74 -8.31
C GLN A 260 -19.07 -12.89 -8.76
N ARG A 261 -18.88 -13.09 -10.07
CA ARG A 261 -18.21 -14.25 -10.67
C ARG A 261 -16.69 -14.13 -10.85
N THR A 262 -16.05 -13.04 -10.44
CA THR A 262 -14.61 -12.81 -10.72
C THR A 262 -13.72 -12.69 -9.48
N SER A 263 -14.17 -12.07 -8.40
CA SER A 263 -13.41 -11.97 -7.14
C SER A 263 -13.59 -13.22 -6.29
N LEU A 264 -12.50 -13.82 -5.84
CA LEU A 264 -12.53 -14.96 -4.91
C LEU A 264 -12.91 -14.50 -3.50
N LEU A 265 -12.64 -13.24 -3.18
CA LEU A 265 -13.06 -12.61 -1.92
C LEU A 265 -14.56 -12.27 -1.90
N LYS A 266 -15.31 -12.55 -2.96
CA LYS A 266 -16.74 -12.20 -3.15
C LYS A 266 -17.01 -10.69 -2.97
N ARG A 267 -16.03 -9.84 -3.32
CA ARG A 267 -16.12 -8.39 -3.12
C ARG A 267 -16.58 -7.68 -4.40
N ILE A 268 -17.60 -6.84 -4.24
CA ILE A 268 -18.24 -6.08 -5.32
C ILE A 268 -17.53 -4.73 -5.48
N GLY A 269 -16.75 -4.54 -6.54
CA GLY A 269 -16.54 -3.18 -7.07
C GLY A 269 -15.49 -2.25 -6.48
N TYR A 270 -14.45 -2.79 -5.85
CA TYR A 270 -13.44 -1.95 -5.18
C TYR A 270 -12.13 -1.82 -5.95
N MET A 271 -12.05 -2.41 -7.14
CA MET A 271 -10.86 -2.51 -7.95
C MET A 271 -10.91 -1.46 -9.07
N GLY A 272 -9.82 -0.69 -9.23
CA GLY A 272 -9.70 0.29 -10.31
C GLY A 272 -9.89 -0.32 -11.69
N ARG A 273 -10.14 0.54 -12.69
CA ARG A 273 -10.32 0.10 -14.07
C ARG A 273 -9.10 -0.65 -14.62
N ARG A 274 -7.92 -0.46 -14.02
CA ARG A 274 -6.66 -1.13 -14.36
C ARG A 274 -5.84 -1.32 -13.08
N ASN A 275 -5.30 -2.53 -12.88
CA ASN A 275 -4.24 -2.74 -11.91
C ASN A 275 -2.93 -2.12 -12.47
N PRO A 276 -2.34 -1.11 -11.80
CA PRO A 276 -1.17 -0.41 -12.33
C PRO A 276 0.05 -1.34 -12.43
N ASP A 277 0.18 -2.33 -11.57
CA ASP A 277 1.33 -3.23 -11.52
C ASP A 277 1.31 -4.25 -12.67
N LEU A 278 0.14 -4.53 -13.25
CA LEU A 278 0.03 -5.31 -14.50
C LEU A 278 0.50 -4.53 -15.73
N SER A 279 0.68 -3.20 -15.62
CA SER A 279 1.29 -2.39 -16.68
C SER A 279 2.82 -2.28 -16.54
N GLY A 280 3.40 -2.87 -15.49
CA GLY A 280 4.83 -2.84 -15.18
C GLY A 280 5.17 -1.88 -14.03
N PRO A 281 6.45 -1.81 -13.64
CA PRO A 281 6.91 -0.94 -12.57
C PRO A 281 6.61 0.53 -12.87
N GLN A 282 6.06 1.23 -11.88
CA GLN A 282 5.88 2.68 -11.96
C GLN A 282 7.23 3.38 -11.73
N PRO A 283 7.48 4.52 -12.38
CA PRO A 283 8.64 5.34 -12.04
C PRO A 283 8.53 5.76 -10.57
N MET A 284 9.61 5.61 -9.81
CA MET A 284 9.66 6.19 -8.48
C MET A 284 9.77 7.70 -8.63
N ASN A 285 8.94 8.44 -7.89
CA ASN A 285 9.03 9.90 -7.83
C ASN A 285 10.36 10.26 -7.16
N THR A 286 11.40 10.44 -7.95
CA THR A 286 12.68 11.02 -7.51
C THR A 286 12.55 12.51 -7.21
N THR A 287 11.43 13.12 -7.58
CA THR A 287 11.09 14.49 -7.27
C THR A 287 10.30 14.58 -5.97
N ARG A 288 10.99 14.91 -4.86
CA ARG A 288 10.37 15.80 -3.87
C ARG A 288 11.37 16.56 -2.99
N ARG A 289 11.19 17.89 -3.06
CA ARG A 289 11.42 18.91 -2.04
C ARG A 289 12.87 19.13 -1.63
N GLU A 290 13.56 19.89 -2.46
CA GLU A 290 14.30 21.06 -1.95
C GLU A 290 13.29 21.95 -1.21
N ARG A 291 13.22 21.80 0.11
CA ARG A 291 12.82 22.84 1.05
C ARG A 291 13.68 22.67 2.29
#